data_AF-A0A519ZZP2-F1
#
_entry.id   AF-A0A519ZZP2-F1
#
_cell.length_a   1.000
_cell.length_b   1.000
_cell.length_c   1.000
_cell.angle_alpha   90.00
_cell.angle_beta   90.00
_cell.angle_gamma   90.00
#
_symmetry.space_group_name_H-M   'P 1'
#
loop_
_entity.id
_entity.type
_entity.pdbx_description
1 polymer ?
#
loop_
_entity_poly.entity_id
_entity_poly.type
_entity_poly.pdbx_seq_one_letter_code
_entity_poly.pdbx_strand_id
1 'polypeptide(L)'
;MQAAEDFNNLSECYIGLARTKKETGKIDSAIWYAKLAYDIATKNEFLAKAVDASVLLVKLYKNKANIDSAFAYQEIMVNLTDSIDSKERAKQVQSMTIAEDTRQKEISEAKEKEVEERKQKLQLLAIGVFIPIFFFISVFLSRKKVNKKIIEFSGILSLLMLFEYLTLFIHPFVAEKSHHSPFIEIVVFVIIASLLTPAHHKIEHWLIDKLSKMRAHHLQMRQKYDNDKLDE
;
A
#
# COMPACT_ATOMS: atom_id res chain seq x y z
N MET A 1 -17.68 -27.17 -21.77
CA MET A 1 -17.77 -25.83 -22.41
C MET A 1 -18.17 -25.93 -23.87
N GLN A 2 -17.48 -26.71 -24.71
CA GLN A 2 -17.84 -26.91 -26.13
C GLN A 2 -19.32 -27.27 -26.38
N ALA A 3 -19.87 -28.27 -25.67
CA ALA A 3 -21.27 -28.65 -25.86
C ALA A 3 -22.27 -27.51 -25.55
N ALA A 4 -21.96 -26.62 -24.60
CA ALA A 4 -22.82 -25.48 -24.28
C ALA A 4 -22.72 -24.37 -25.35
N GLU A 5 -21.52 -24.13 -25.90
CA GLU A 5 -21.35 -23.24 -27.05
C GLU A 5 -22.06 -23.77 -28.29
N ASP A 6 -22.02 -25.09 -28.53
CA ASP A 6 -22.69 -25.73 -29.65
C ASP A 6 -24.21 -25.52 -29.58
N PHE A 7 -24.83 -25.68 -28.42
CA PHE A 7 -26.27 -25.43 -28.26
C PHE A 7 -26.65 -23.94 -28.37
N ASN A 8 -25.80 -23.03 -27.90
CA ASN A 8 -26.04 -21.59 -28.03
C ASN A 8 -26.00 -21.16 -29.50
N ASN A 9 -24.98 -21.60 -30.23
CA ASN A 9 -24.84 -21.36 -31.67
C ASN A 9 -26.00 -22.00 -32.46
N LEU A 10 -26.42 -23.20 -32.07
CA LEU A 10 -27.54 -23.89 -32.67
C LEU A 10 -28.87 -23.13 -32.47
N SER A 11 -29.13 -22.62 -31.26
CA SER A 11 -30.29 -21.76 -30.99
C SER A 11 -30.27 -20.50 -31.85
N GLU A 12 -29.12 -19.85 -31.97
CA GLU A 12 -28.93 -18.67 -32.83
C GLU A 12 -29.17 -18.97 -34.31
N CYS A 13 -28.69 -20.11 -34.81
CA CYS A 13 -28.97 -20.56 -36.17
C CYS A 13 -30.47 -20.75 -36.40
N TYR A 14 -31.19 -21.36 -35.46
CA TYR A 14 -32.64 -21.53 -35.57
C TYR A 14 -33.40 -20.20 -35.52
N ILE A 15 -32.97 -19.22 -34.73
CA ILE A 15 -33.51 -17.84 -34.75
C ILE A 15 -33.30 -17.22 -36.14
N GLY A 16 -32.10 -17.35 -36.71
CA GLY A 16 -31.77 -16.86 -38.05
C GLY A 16 -32.63 -17.51 -39.14
N LEU A 17 -32.82 -18.84 -39.07
CA LEU A 17 -33.71 -19.58 -39.97
C LEU A 17 -35.15 -19.12 -39.84
N ALA A 18 -35.66 -18.95 -38.62
CA ALA A 18 -37.01 -18.46 -38.38
C ALA A 18 -37.23 -17.06 -38.96
N ARG A 19 -36.27 -16.14 -38.79
CA ARG A 19 -36.30 -14.81 -39.42
C ARG A 19 -36.32 -14.90 -40.94
N THR A 20 -35.48 -15.73 -41.54
CA THR A 20 -35.44 -15.93 -43.00
C THR A 20 -36.75 -16.51 -43.54
N LYS A 21 -37.35 -17.50 -42.83
CA LYS A 21 -38.65 -18.08 -43.21
C LYS A 21 -39.79 -17.07 -43.08
N LYS A 22 -39.73 -16.17 -42.09
CA LYS A 22 -40.68 -15.06 -41.95
C LYS A 22 -40.61 -14.11 -43.16
N GLU A 23 -39.41 -13.67 -43.55
CA GLU A 23 -39.24 -12.75 -44.68
C GLU A 23 -39.63 -13.38 -46.03
N THR A 24 -39.48 -14.71 -46.15
CA THR A 24 -39.93 -15.47 -47.34
C THR A 24 -41.43 -15.83 -47.32
N GLY A 25 -42.20 -15.28 -46.38
CA GLY A 25 -43.66 -15.47 -46.27
C GLY A 25 -44.10 -16.83 -45.70
N LYS A 26 -43.17 -17.70 -45.32
CA LYS A 26 -43.46 -19.05 -44.77
C LYS A 26 -43.61 -19.00 -43.25
N ILE A 27 -44.71 -18.41 -42.78
CA ILE A 27 -44.97 -18.15 -41.35
C ILE A 27 -45.00 -19.42 -40.50
N ASP A 28 -45.61 -20.51 -40.96
CA ASP A 28 -45.70 -21.75 -40.17
C ASP A 28 -44.33 -22.39 -39.92
N SER A 29 -43.47 -22.41 -40.96
CA SER A 29 -42.08 -22.86 -40.80
C SER A 29 -41.30 -21.93 -39.87
N ALA A 30 -41.53 -20.63 -39.95
CA ALA A 30 -40.89 -19.65 -39.06
C ALA A 30 -41.25 -19.90 -37.59
N ILE A 31 -42.53 -20.20 -37.30
CA ILE A 31 -42.98 -20.53 -35.93
C ILE A 31 -42.31 -21.81 -35.44
N TRP A 32 -42.20 -22.84 -36.29
CA TRP A 32 -41.55 -24.09 -35.92
C TRP A 32 -40.08 -23.89 -35.53
N TYR A 33 -39.30 -23.20 -36.36
CA TYR A 33 -37.89 -22.90 -36.06
C TYR A 33 -37.73 -22.00 -34.82
N ALA A 34 -38.62 -21.02 -34.64
CA ALA A 34 -38.57 -20.15 -33.47
C ALA A 34 -38.89 -20.89 -32.16
N LYS A 35 -39.83 -21.85 -32.20
CA LYS A 35 -40.09 -22.74 -31.05
C LYS A 35 -38.91 -23.64 -30.72
N LEU A 36 -38.25 -24.18 -31.75
CA LEU A 36 -37.07 -25.00 -31.57
C LEU A 36 -35.91 -24.22 -30.94
N ALA A 37 -35.71 -22.97 -31.39
CA ALA A 37 -34.74 -22.07 -30.77
C ALA A 37 -35.06 -21.78 -29.29
N TYR A 38 -36.34 -21.53 -28.99
CA TYR A 38 -36.81 -21.28 -27.62
C TYR A 38 -36.59 -22.49 -26.69
N ASP A 39 -36.92 -23.71 -27.16
CA ASP A 39 -36.77 -24.94 -26.39
C ASP A 39 -35.29 -25.25 -26.09
N ILE A 40 -34.40 -25.07 -27.08
CA ILE A 40 -32.96 -25.23 -26.88
C ILE A 40 -32.42 -24.17 -25.91
N ALA A 41 -32.86 -22.92 -26.05
CA ALA A 41 -32.41 -21.82 -25.20
C ALA A 41 -32.87 -21.99 -23.73
N THR A 42 -34.12 -22.41 -23.51
CA THR A 42 -34.64 -22.63 -22.16
C THR A 42 -34.03 -23.86 -21.49
N LYS A 43 -33.87 -24.99 -22.21
CA LYS A 43 -33.23 -26.20 -21.68
C LYS A 43 -31.77 -26.01 -21.26
N ASN A 44 -31.07 -25.07 -21.89
CA ASN A 44 -29.67 -24.78 -21.61
C ASN A 44 -29.47 -23.45 -20.84
N GLU A 45 -30.54 -22.87 -20.28
CA GLU A 45 -30.51 -21.64 -19.48
C GLU A 45 -29.93 -20.40 -20.21
N PHE A 46 -30.01 -20.37 -21.53
CA PHE A 46 -29.62 -19.22 -22.35
C PHE A 46 -30.73 -18.16 -22.37
N LEU A 47 -30.92 -17.48 -21.23
CA LEU A 47 -32.02 -16.53 -21.03
C LEU A 47 -32.13 -15.47 -22.12
N ALA A 48 -31.00 -14.89 -22.56
CA ALA A 48 -30.99 -13.88 -23.63
C ALA A 48 -31.52 -14.43 -24.97
N LYS A 49 -31.10 -15.65 -25.36
CA LYS A 49 -31.60 -16.30 -26.58
C LYS A 49 -33.05 -16.74 -26.44
N ALA A 50 -33.48 -17.12 -25.23
CA ALA A 50 -34.88 -17.44 -24.94
C ALA A 50 -35.78 -16.20 -25.06
N VAL A 51 -35.31 -15.03 -24.62
CA VAL A 51 -35.99 -13.74 -24.85
C VAL A 51 -36.08 -13.45 -26.35
N ASP A 52 -34.99 -13.54 -27.10
CA ASP A 52 -34.98 -13.30 -28.56
C ASP A 52 -35.95 -14.21 -29.32
N ALA A 53 -35.98 -15.50 -28.97
CA ALA A 53 -36.90 -16.46 -29.55
C ALA A 53 -38.36 -16.15 -29.17
N SER A 54 -38.61 -15.73 -27.92
CA SER A 54 -39.95 -15.34 -27.44
C SER A 54 -40.47 -14.09 -28.16
N VAL A 55 -39.61 -13.06 -28.33
CA VAL A 55 -39.92 -11.85 -29.13
C VAL A 55 -40.32 -12.22 -30.56
N LEU A 56 -39.59 -13.17 -31.18
CA LEU A 56 -39.88 -13.61 -32.54
C LEU A 56 -41.22 -14.37 -32.60
N LEU A 57 -41.50 -15.22 -31.62
CA LEU A 57 -42.78 -15.95 -31.52
C LEU A 57 -43.97 -15.00 -31.35
N VAL A 58 -43.86 -13.97 -30.49
CA VAL A 58 -44.89 -12.93 -30.33
C VAL A 58 -45.20 -12.28 -31.68
N LYS A 59 -44.17 -11.88 -32.44
CA LYS A 59 -44.33 -11.25 -33.77
C LYS A 59 -45.00 -12.20 -34.76
N LEU A 60 -44.59 -13.46 -34.79
CA LEU A 60 -45.15 -14.47 -35.71
C LEU A 60 -46.61 -14.79 -35.39
N TYR A 61 -46.97 -14.93 -34.11
CA TYR A 61 -48.34 -15.20 -33.70
C TYR A 61 -49.27 -14.00 -33.88
N LYS A 62 -48.78 -12.78 -33.68
CA LYS A 62 -49.51 -11.54 -34.06
C LYS A 62 -49.81 -11.49 -35.55
N ASN A 63 -48.83 -11.82 -36.41
CA ASN A 63 -49.03 -11.85 -37.86
C ASN A 63 -50.04 -12.93 -38.31
N LYS A 64 -50.20 -14.01 -37.53
CA LYS A 64 -51.19 -15.06 -37.76
C LYS A 64 -52.56 -14.74 -37.13
N ALA A 65 -52.73 -13.56 -36.55
CA ALA A 65 -53.91 -13.14 -35.78
C ALA A 65 -54.26 -14.09 -34.59
N ASN A 66 -53.29 -14.85 -34.08
CA ASN A 66 -53.46 -15.70 -32.90
C ASN A 66 -52.96 -14.94 -31.67
N ILE A 67 -53.88 -14.20 -31.06
CA ILE A 67 -53.57 -13.31 -29.93
C ILE A 67 -53.25 -14.10 -28.66
N ASP A 68 -53.91 -15.23 -28.40
CA ASP A 68 -53.69 -16.05 -27.20
C ASP A 68 -52.25 -16.54 -27.11
N SER A 69 -51.74 -17.13 -28.20
CA SER A 69 -50.35 -17.60 -28.26
C SER A 69 -49.36 -16.42 -28.21
N ALA A 70 -49.68 -15.31 -28.86
CA ALA A 70 -48.85 -14.11 -28.78
C ALA A 70 -48.77 -13.56 -27.35
N PHE A 71 -49.88 -13.59 -26.61
CA PHE A 71 -49.93 -13.14 -25.22
C PHE A 71 -49.14 -14.07 -24.28
N ALA A 72 -49.28 -15.39 -24.45
CA ALA A 72 -48.51 -16.37 -23.67
C ALA A 72 -46.98 -16.18 -23.85
N TYR A 73 -46.51 -16.02 -25.09
CA TYR A 73 -45.08 -15.77 -25.34
C TYR A 73 -44.63 -14.36 -24.91
N GLN A 74 -45.55 -13.39 -24.85
CA GLN A 74 -45.27 -12.06 -24.33
C GLN A 74 -45.05 -12.11 -22.82
N GLU A 75 -45.87 -12.85 -22.07
CA GLU A 75 -45.70 -13.06 -20.63
C GLU A 75 -44.37 -13.76 -20.32
N ILE A 76 -44.05 -14.81 -21.07
CA ILE A 76 -42.76 -15.50 -20.98
C ILE A 76 -41.59 -14.53 -21.20
N MET A 77 -41.66 -13.70 -22.23
CA MET A 77 -40.62 -12.72 -22.55
C MET A 77 -40.41 -11.72 -21.41
N VAL A 78 -41.50 -11.21 -20.81
CA VAL A 78 -41.43 -10.27 -19.67
C VAL A 78 -40.76 -10.94 -18.48
N ASN A 79 -41.21 -12.14 -18.09
CA ASN A 79 -40.63 -12.88 -16.97
C ASN A 79 -39.15 -13.20 -17.16
N LEU A 80 -38.75 -13.57 -18.38
CA LEU A 80 -37.34 -13.83 -18.70
C LEU A 80 -36.49 -12.54 -18.65
N THR A 81 -37.03 -11.42 -19.13
CA THR A 81 -36.34 -10.12 -19.10
C THR A 81 -36.13 -9.65 -17.66
N ASP A 82 -37.18 -9.72 -16.83
CA ASP A 82 -37.08 -9.37 -15.41
C ASP A 82 -36.04 -10.22 -14.67
N SER A 83 -35.94 -11.51 -15.02
CA SER A 83 -34.91 -12.40 -14.48
C SER A 83 -33.50 -11.97 -14.87
N ILE A 84 -33.26 -11.65 -16.15
CA ILE A 84 -31.97 -11.11 -16.63
C ILE A 84 -31.61 -9.82 -15.90
N ASP A 85 -32.55 -8.88 -15.83
CA ASP A 85 -32.34 -7.57 -15.19
C ASP A 85 -32.09 -7.71 -13.69
N SER A 86 -32.74 -8.67 -13.02
CA SER A 86 -32.47 -8.97 -11.61
C SER A 86 -31.05 -9.50 -11.39
N LYS A 87 -30.58 -10.38 -12.28
CA LYS A 87 -29.24 -10.97 -12.23
C LYS A 87 -28.16 -9.93 -12.52
N GLU A 88 -28.38 -9.06 -13.51
CA GLU A 88 -27.44 -7.98 -13.83
C GLU A 88 -27.37 -6.95 -12.69
N ARG A 89 -28.52 -6.57 -12.11
CA ARG A 89 -28.54 -5.71 -10.91
C ARG A 89 -27.78 -6.34 -9.74
N ALA A 90 -27.98 -7.63 -9.47
CA ALA A 90 -27.24 -8.33 -8.41
C ALA A 90 -25.73 -8.32 -8.65
N LYS A 91 -25.30 -8.55 -9.90
CA LYS A 91 -23.89 -8.49 -10.30
C LYS A 91 -23.31 -7.07 -10.17
N GLN A 92 -24.07 -6.05 -10.52
CA GLN A 92 -23.67 -4.65 -10.35
C GLN A 92 -23.49 -4.32 -8.86
N VAL A 93 -24.44 -4.71 -8.01
CA VAL A 93 -24.34 -4.53 -6.55
C VAL A 93 -23.10 -5.23 -6.01
N GLN A 94 -22.87 -6.49 -6.38
CA GLN A 94 -21.68 -7.23 -5.96
C GLN A 94 -20.38 -6.52 -6.40
N SER A 95 -20.34 -6.00 -7.62
CA SER A 95 -19.17 -5.28 -8.13
C SER A 95 -18.91 -3.99 -7.35
N MET A 96 -19.97 -3.26 -7.00
CA MET A 96 -19.88 -2.07 -6.13
C MET A 96 -19.40 -2.42 -4.72
N THR A 97 -19.90 -3.51 -4.13
CA THR A 97 -19.45 -3.99 -2.82
C THR A 97 -17.97 -4.33 -2.82
N ILE A 98 -17.50 -5.10 -3.82
CA ILE A 98 -16.09 -5.47 -3.95
C ILE A 98 -15.21 -4.22 -4.10
N ALA A 99 -15.65 -3.25 -4.91
CA ALA A 99 -14.92 -1.99 -5.09
C ALA A 99 -14.84 -1.19 -3.78
N GLU A 100 -15.93 -1.11 -3.02
CA GLU A 100 -15.93 -0.42 -1.73
C GLU A 100 -15.09 -1.14 -0.68
N ASP A 101 -15.16 -2.47 -0.58
CA ASP A 101 -14.31 -3.27 0.31
C ASP A 101 -12.82 -3.08 -0.01
N THR A 102 -12.47 -3.06 -1.30
CA THR A 102 -11.10 -2.79 -1.75
C THR A 102 -10.65 -1.39 -1.32
N ARG A 103 -11.50 -0.38 -1.54
CA ARG A 103 -11.22 1.01 -1.14
C ARG A 103 -11.04 1.15 0.37
N GLN A 104 -11.88 0.48 1.17
CA GLN A 104 -11.76 0.49 2.63
C GLN A 104 -10.46 -0.17 3.09
N LYS A 105 -10.07 -1.28 2.45
CA LYS A 105 -8.81 -1.95 2.71
C LYS A 105 -7.61 -1.04 2.40
N GLU A 106 -7.59 -0.40 1.23
CA GLU A 106 -6.53 0.56 0.86
C GLU A 106 -6.42 1.72 1.87
N ILE A 107 -7.54 2.26 2.34
CA ILE A 107 -7.55 3.30 3.37
C ILE A 107 -6.98 2.79 4.69
N SER A 108 -7.33 1.57 5.10
CA SER A 108 -6.79 0.97 6.33
C SER A 108 -5.28 0.74 6.23
N GLU A 109 -4.81 0.18 5.12
CA GLU A 109 -3.39 -0.06 4.86
C GLU A 109 -2.60 1.25 4.78
N ALA A 110 -3.17 2.29 4.16
CA ALA A 110 -2.55 3.61 4.10
C ALA A 110 -2.40 4.23 5.50
N LYS A 111 -3.43 4.10 6.36
CA LYS A 111 -3.35 4.57 7.75
C LYS A 111 -2.32 3.80 8.56
N GLU A 112 -2.25 2.49 8.40
CA GLU A 112 -1.25 1.66 9.09
C GLU A 112 0.17 2.03 8.67
N LYS A 113 0.41 2.22 7.37
CA LYS A 113 1.69 2.72 6.85
C LYS A 113 2.05 4.09 7.42
N GLU A 114 1.11 5.03 7.47
CA GLU A 114 1.36 6.35 8.04
C GLU A 114 1.71 6.28 9.53
N VAL A 115 1.03 5.42 10.30
CA VAL A 115 1.34 5.20 11.72
C VAL A 115 2.75 4.61 11.87
N GLU A 116 3.11 3.64 11.03
CA GLU A 116 4.43 3.00 11.10
C GLU A 116 5.55 3.99 10.70
N GLU A 117 5.36 4.78 9.64
CA GLU A 117 6.27 5.86 9.27
C GLU A 117 6.42 6.89 10.38
N ARG A 118 5.31 7.28 11.04
CA ARG A 118 5.34 8.20 12.18
C ARG A 118 6.14 7.62 13.34
N LYS A 119 5.96 6.33 13.67
CA LYS A 119 6.75 5.66 14.71
C LYS A 119 8.24 5.64 14.36
N GLN A 120 8.59 5.29 13.13
CA GLN A 120 9.98 5.29 12.66
C GLN A 120 10.61 6.68 12.75
N LYS A 121 9.88 7.73 12.33
CA LYS A 121 10.32 9.13 12.45
C LYS A 121 10.53 9.53 13.92
N LEU A 122 9.63 9.15 14.81
CA LEU A 122 9.76 9.41 16.26
C LEU A 122 10.95 8.66 16.89
N GLN A 123 11.18 7.40 16.49
CA GLN A 123 12.34 6.63 16.94
C GLN A 123 13.65 7.29 16.49
N LEU A 124 13.73 7.71 15.22
CA LEU A 124 14.90 8.42 14.69
C LEU A 124 15.16 9.73 15.45
N LEU A 125 14.10 10.52 15.73
CA LEU A 125 14.19 11.73 16.55
C LEU A 125 14.66 11.41 17.98
N ALA A 126 14.12 10.37 18.61
CA ALA A 126 14.49 9.97 19.96
C ALA A 126 15.98 9.58 20.05
N ILE A 127 16.49 8.81 19.09
CA ILE A 127 17.90 8.46 18.99
C ILE A 127 18.74 9.74 18.79
N GLY A 128 18.29 10.66 17.93
CA GLY A 128 18.99 11.91 17.67
C GLY A 128 19.09 12.87 18.85
N VAL A 129 18.13 12.83 19.77
CA VAL A 129 18.17 13.59 21.03
C VAL A 129 18.96 12.85 22.11
N PHE A 130 18.90 11.51 22.14
CA PHE A 130 19.55 10.69 23.15
C PHE A 130 21.09 10.82 23.15
N ILE A 131 21.70 10.84 21.96
CA ILE A 131 23.16 10.85 21.81
C ILE A 131 23.84 12.12 22.32
N PRO A 132 23.39 13.35 21.97
CA PRO A 132 23.97 14.55 22.54
C PRO A 132 23.74 14.60 24.05
N ILE A 133 22.56 14.18 24.55
CA ILE A 133 22.30 14.10 25.99
C ILE A 133 23.28 13.13 26.68
N PHE A 134 23.51 11.96 26.11
CA PHE A 134 24.47 10.98 26.63
C PHE A 134 25.90 11.52 26.64
N PHE A 135 26.32 12.20 25.58
CA PHE A 135 27.62 12.88 25.50
C PHE A 135 27.76 13.96 26.59
N PHE A 136 26.76 14.82 26.76
CA PHE A 136 26.78 15.86 27.79
C PHE A 136 26.79 15.27 29.21
N ILE A 137 26.04 14.19 29.45
CA ILE A 137 26.07 13.46 30.73
C ILE A 137 27.46 12.88 31.01
N SER A 138 28.11 12.30 29.99
CA SER A 138 29.48 11.79 30.12
C SER A 138 30.47 12.90 30.52
N VAL A 139 30.42 14.04 29.84
CA VAL A 139 31.26 15.22 30.16
C VAL A 139 30.93 15.79 31.54
N PHE A 140 29.66 15.77 31.95
CA PHE A 140 29.24 16.22 33.27
C PHE A 140 29.76 15.29 34.38
N LEU A 141 29.70 13.97 34.18
CA LEU A 141 30.28 12.96 35.07
C LEU A 141 31.81 13.10 35.17
N SER A 142 32.48 13.46 34.08
CA SER A 142 33.92 13.75 34.05
C SER A 142 34.35 14.93 34.94
N ARG A 143 33.42 15.78 35.41
CA ARG A 143 33.73 16.85 36.38
C ARG A 143 33.91 16.32 37.81
N LYS A 144 33.48 15.08 38.11
CA LYS A 144 33.85 14.36 39.33
C LYS A 144 35.29 13.82 39.19
N LYS A 145 35.91 13.32 40.27
CA LYS A 145 37.26 12.73 40.29
C LYS A 145 37.34 11.43 39.47
N VAL A 146 37.21 11.53 38.15
CA VAL A 146 37.21 10.40 37.23
C VAL A 146 38.61 10.24 36.64
N ASN A 147 39.04 8.98 36.46
CA ASN A 147 40.34 8.66 35.88
C ASN A 147 40.41 9.11 34.41
N LYS A 148 41.58 9.62 33.99
CA LYS A 148 41.83 10.07 32.61
C LYS A 148 41.42 9.02 31.56
N LYS A 149 41.73 7.74 31.80
CA LYS A 149 41.34 6.61 30.92
C LYS A 149 39.83 6.46 30.70
N ILE A 150 39.00 6.79 31.69
CA ILE A 150 37.54 6.70 31.56
C ILE A 150 37.04 7.85 30.68
N ILE A 151 37.68 9.02 30.74
CA ILE A 151 37.36 10.17 29.89
C ILE A 151 37.69 9.84 28.43
N GLU A 152 38.89 9.31 28.17
CA GLU A 152 39.32 8.86 26.83
C GLU A 152 38.37 7.77 26.27
N PHE A 153 38.06 6.75 27.07
CA PHE A 153 37.12 5.69 26.68
C PHE A 153 35.70 6.22 26.39
N SER A 154 35.19 7.09 27.25
CA SER A 154 33.85 7.66 27.09
C SER A 154 33.73 8.59 25.89
N GLY A 155 34.81 9.28 25.52
CA GLY A 155 34.89 10.09 24.30
C GLY A 155 34.78 9.21 23.06
N ILE A 156 35.59 8.15 22.99
CA ILE A 156 35.55 7.19 21.86
C ILE A 156 34.19 6.51 21.75
N LEU A 157 33.60 6.07 22.87
CA LEU A 157 32.28 5.44 22.89
C LEU A 157 31.18 6.41 22.41
N SER A 158 31.25 7.67 22.85
CA SER A 158 30.30 8.68 22.38
C SER A 158 30.50 9.06 20.92
N LEU A 159 31.75 9.03 20.43
CA LEU A 159 32.05 9.24 19.02
C LEU A 159 31.47 8.12 18.16
N LEU A 160 31.63 6.87 18.58
CA LEU A 160 31.08 5.71 17.88
C LEU A 160 29.55 5.80 17.77
N MET A 161 28.88 6.13 18.88
CA MET A 161 27.42 6.33 18.91
C MET A 161 26.99 7.50 18.02
N LEU A 162 27.73 8.61 18.02
CA LEU A 162 27.45 9.78 17.18
C LEU A 162 27.71 9.51 15.69
N PHE A 163 28.74 8.73 15.37
CA PHE A 163 29.00 8.27 14.01
C PHE A 163 27.86 7.38 13.52
N GLU A 164 27.46 6.38 14.30
CA GLU A 164 26.36 5.47 13.94
C GLU A 164 25.02 6.19 13.75
N TYR A 165 24.77 7.23 14.54
CA TYR A 165 23.62 8.09 14.30
C TYR A 165 23.74 8.96 13.06
N LEU A 166 24.92 9.55 12.79
CA LEU A 166 25.14 10.31 11.57
C LEU A 166 24.93 9.44 10.34
N THR A 167 25.43 8.19 10.33
CA THR A 167 25.20 7.27 9.21
C THR A 167 23.73 6.90 9.08
N LEU A 168 23.02 6.57 10.17
CA LEU A 168 21.58 6.31 10.14
C LEU A 168 20.74 7.52 9.70
N PHE A 169 21.11 8.73 10.12
CA PHE A 169 20.43 9.97 9.77
C PHE A 169 20.67 10.35 8.30
N ILE A 170 21.87 10.16 7.81
CA ILE A 170 22.28 10.51 6.44
C ILE A 170 21.85 9.43 5.43
N HIS A 171 21.72 8.16 5.88
CA HIS A 171 21.31 7.02 5.06
C HIS A 171 20.09 7.31 4.16
N PRO A 172 18.91 7.76 4.65
CA PRO A 172 17.75 8.00 3.79
C PRO A 172 18.01 9.07 2.72
N PHE A 173 18.74 10.14 3.04
CA PHE A 173 19.08 11.20 2.08
C PHE A 173 20.06 10.70 1.00
N VAL A 174 21.02 9.88 1.39
CA VAL A 174 22.00 9.29 0.47
C VAL A 174 21.34 8.24 -0.40
N ALA A 175 20.46 7.39 0.15
CA ALA A 175 19.74 6.36 -0.58
C ALA A 175 18.84 6.96 -1.67
N GLU A 176 18.10 8.04 -1.36
CA GLU A 176 17.26 8.77 -2.31
C GLU A 176 18.08 9.34 -3.48
N LYS A 177 19.22 9.96 -3.19
CA LYS A 177 20.06 10.59 -4.22
C LYS A 177 20.92 9.61 -5.02
N SER A 178 21.24 8.45 -4.44
CA SER A 178 22.20 7.49 -5.00
C SER A 178 21.57 6.40 -5.86
N HIS A 179 20.28 6.50 -6.20
CA HIS A 179 19.54 5.48 -6.95
C HIS A 179 19.73 4.06 -6.38
N HIS A 180 19.79 3.93 -5.05
CA HIS A 180 20.01 2.66 -4.34
C HIS A 180 21.35 1.94 -4.63
N SER A 181 22.40 2.66 -5.08
CA SER A 181 23.75 2.06 -5.24
C SER A 181 24.49 1.97 -3.90
N PRO A 182 24.76 0.77 -3.36
CA PRO A 182 25.44 0.61 -2.07
C PRO A 182 26.88 1.16 -2.06
N PHE A 183 27.53 1.26 -3.22
CA PHE A 183 28.91 1.72 -3.32
C PHE A 183 29.04 3.22 -3.02
N ILE A 184 28.14 4.04 -3.56
CA ILE A 184 28.13 5.49 -3.34
C ILE A 184 27.87 5.79 -1.86
N GLU A 185 26.96 5.03 -1.25
CA GLU A 185 26.63 5.15 0.16
C GLU A 185 27.82 4.91 1.08
N ILE A 186 28.56 3.82 0.84
CA ILE A 186 29.78 3.49 1.59
C ILE A 186 30.82 4.61 1.43
N VAL A 187 31.02 5.14 0.22
CA VAL A 187 31.98 6.23 -0.02
C VAL A 187 31.62 7.48 0.79
N VAL A 188 30.33 7.86 0.82
CA VAL A 188 29.86 9.02 1.60
C VAL A 188 30.09 8.81 3.10
N PHE A 189 29.76 7.63 3.64
CA PHE A 189 29.99 7.32 5.05
C PHE A 189 31.46 7.29 5.43
N VAL A 190 32.34 6.78 4.57
CA VAL A 190 33.80 6.79 4.79
C VAL A 190 34.35 8.22 4.83
N ILE A 191 33.89 9.12 3.96
CA ILE A 191 34.28 10.54 3.97
C ILE A 191 33.87 11.20 5.30
N ILE A 192 32.64 10.95 5.75
CA ILE A 192 32.14 11.47 7.03
C ILE A 192 32.97 10.94 8.20
N ALA A 193 33.25 9.62 8.25
CA ALA A 193 34.08 9.01 9.28
C ALA A 193 35.49 9.61 9.34
N SER A 194 36.09 9.85 8.17
CA SER A 194 37.43 10.44 8.03
C SER A 194 37.50 11.87 8.55
N LEU A 195 36.44 12.66 8.39
CA LEU A 195 36.34 14.02 8.93
C LEU A 195 36.04 14.05 10.44
N LEU A 196 35.22 13.11 10.90
CA LEU A 196 34.73 13.07 12.29
C LEU A 196 35.82 12.59 13.28
N THR A 197 36.63 11.61 12.87
CA THR A 197 37.72 11.03 13.69
C THR A 197 38.74 12.09 14.18
N PRO A 198 39.36 12.91 13.31
CA PRO A 198 40.30 13.94 13.77
C PRO A 198 39.61 15.06 14.56
N ALA A 199 38.33 15.33 14.32
CA ALA A 199 37.57 16.31 15.08
C ALA A 199 37.40 15.86 16.54
N HIS A 200 37.11 14.58 16.78
CA HIS A 200 37.02 14.04 18.13
C HIS A 200 38.32 14.19 18.93
N HIS A 201 39.48 13.84 18.35
CA HIS A 201 40.76 13.97 19.05
C HIS A 201 41.07 15.42 19.46
N LYS A 202 40.71 16.40 18.62
CA LYS A 202 40.85 17.82 18.98
C LYS A 202 39.95 18.20 20.16
N ILE A 203 38.71 17.72 20.18
CA ILE A 203 37.75 17.96 21.28
C ILE A 203 38.24 17.31 22.58
N GLU A 204 38.74 16.08 22.51
CA GLU A 204 39.30 15.34 23.64
C GLU A 204 40.49 16.09 24.26
N HIS A 205 41.46 16.52 23.45
CA HIS A 205 42.59 17.31 23.94
C HIS A 205 42.16 18.63 24.57
N TRP A 206 41.20 19.33 23.95
CA TRP A 206 40.66 20.57 24.49
C TRP A 206 39.93 20.36 25.82
N LEU A 207 39.14 19.29 25.94
CA LEU A 207 38.45 18.92 27.18
C LEU A 207 39.44 18.63 28.30
N ILE A 208 40.47 17.83 28.03
CA ILE A 208 41.50 17.47 29.02
C ILE A 208 42.28 18.72 29.47
N ASP A 209 42.71 19.57 28.54
CA ASP A 209 43.43 20.82 28.85
C ASP A 209 42.56 21.75 29.71
N LYS A 210 41.30 21.96 29.32
CA LYS A 210 40.38 22.82 30.07
C LYS A 210 40.05 22.29 31.47
N LEU A 211 39.88 20.96 31.60
CA LEU A 211 39.66 20.31 32.90
C LEU A 211 40.89 20.43 33.81
N SER A 212 42.11 20.28 33.24
CA SER A 212 43.36 20.41 33.99
C SER A 212 43.55 21.83 34.54
N LYS A 213 43.25 22.86 33.73
CA LYS A 213 43.30 24.28 34.13
C LYS A 213 42.29 24.63 35.21
N MET A 214 41.04 24.15 35.09
CA MET A 214 40.01 24.36 36.12
C MET A 214 40.40 23.72 37.46
N ARG A 215 41.01 22.52 37.43
CA ARG A 215 41.47 21.83 38.63
C ARG A 215 42.66 22.54 39.27
N ALA A 216 43.61 23.03 38.48
CA ALA A 216 44.74 23.82 38.95
C ALA A 216 44.26 25.12 39.64
N HIS A 217 43.29 25.82 39.04
CA HIS A 217 42.67 27.01 39.64
C HIS A 217 41.98 26.70 40.98
N HIS A 218 41.23 25.60 41.09
CA HIS A 218 40.59 25.21 42.36
C HIS A 218 41.61 24.83 43.45
N LEU A 219 42.71 24.18 43.07
CA LEU A 219 43.81 23.87 44.00
C LEU A 219 44.52 25.15 44.49
N GLN A 220 44.77 26.09 43.59
CA GLN A 220 45.37 27.39 43.92
C GLN A 220 44.46 28.23 44.84
N MET A 221 43.15 28.29 44.57
CA MET A 221 42.20 29.00 45.44
C MET A 221 42.12 28.38 46.84
N ARG A 222 42.22 27.04 46.93
CA ARG A 222 42.23 26.33 48.22
C ARG A 222 43.54 26.57 49.00
N GLN A 223 44.69 26.54 48.31
CA GLN A 223 45.99 26.86 48.93
C GLN A 223 46.06 28.31 49.41
N LYS A 224 45.48 29.25 48.64
CA LYS A 224 45.45 30.67 49.03
C LYS A 224 44.57 30.91 50.26
N TYR A 225 43.44 30.21 50.36
CA TYR A 225 42.58 30.24 51.55
C TYR A 225 43.23 29.58 52.78
N ASP A 226 43.96 28.47 52.59
CA ASP A 226 44.68 27.81 53.68
C ASP A 226 45.88 28.65 54.17
N ASN A 227 46.56 29.39 53.29
CA ASN A 227 47.65 30.31 53.65
C ASN A 227 47.15 31.57 54.37
N ASP A 228 46.06 32.22 53.90
CA ASP A 228 45.45 33.38 54.61
C ASP A 228 45.01 33.02 56.04
N LYS A 229 44.69 31.74 56.29
CA LYS A 229 44.32 31.23 57.63
C LYS A 229 45.50 30.93 58.56
N LEU A 230 46.71 30.83 58.02
CA LEU A 230 47.94 30.58 58.79
C LEU A 230 48.64 31.89 59.20
N ASP A 231 48.30 33.00 58.52
CA ASP A 231 48.84 34.34 58.76
C ASP A 231 47.94 35.22 59.67
N GLU A 232 46.76 34.73 60.10
CA GLU A 232 45.89 35.28 61.18
C GLU A 232 46.15 34.61 62.54
#